data_AF-A0A3M2C6H8-F1
#
_entry.id   AF-A0A3M2C6H8-F1
#
_cell.length_a   1.000
_cell.length_b   1.000
_cell.length_c   1.000
_cell.angle_alpha   90.00
_cell.angle_beta   90.00
_cell.angle_gamma   90.00
#
_symmetry.space_group_name_H-M   'P 1'
#
loop_
_entity.id
_entity.type
_entity.pdbx_description
1 polymer ?
#
loop_
_entity_poly.entity_id
_entity_poly.type
_entity_poly.pdbx_seq_one_letter_code
_entity_poly.pdbx_strand_id
1 'polypeptide(L)'
;LAYEPKTRREFWNAKFQRNVERDREVRQMLLDAGWRVMVVWECGLRNNAARDQGLEFVADWIRSGWTTGEYPSPTLQSSSGC
;
A
#
# COMPACT_ATOMS: atom_id res chain seq x y z
N LEU A 1 5.21 -4.87 -9.75
CA LEU A 1 5.90 -3.91 -10.66
C LEU A 1 4.81 -3.27 -11.51
N ALA A 2 4.65 -1.94 -11.47
CA ALA A 2 3.68 -1.29 -12.36
C ALA A 2 4.22 -1.38 -13.79
N TYR A 3 3.57 -2.22 -14.62
CA TYR A 3 3.87 -2.34 -16.03
C TYR A 3 3.39 -1.04 -16.70
N GLU A 4 4.32 -0.22 -17.20
CA GLU A 4 4.04 0.87 -18.12
C GLU A 4 4.15 0.35 -19.56
N PRO A 5 3.04 -0.07 -20.17
CA PRO A 5 3.05 -0.43 -21.58
C PRO A 5 3.40 0.79 -22.44
N LYS A 6 4.29 0.58 -23.41
CA LYS A 6 4.76 1.60 -24.35
C LYS A 6 3.66 2.12 -25.30
N THR A 7 2.49 1.48 -25.34
CA THR A 7 1.33 1.86 -26.17
C THR A 7 0.17 2.36 -25.30
N ARG A 8 -0.52 3.41 -25.77
CA ARG A 8 -1.65 4.09 -25.10
C ARG A 8 -1.29 4.77 -23.76
N ARG A 9 -0.17 5.50 -23.69
CA ARG A 9 0.27 6.25 -22.50
C ARG A 9 -0.84 7.09 -21.87
N GLU A 10 -1.63 7.81 -22.66
CA GLU A 10 -2.73 8.65 -22.16
C GLU A 10 -3.81 7.82 -21.44
N PHE A 11 -4.18 6.67 -21.99
CA PHE A 11 -5.12 5.74 -21.36
C PHE A 11 -4.57 5.20 -20.05
N TRP A 12 -3.30 4.80 -20.01
CA TRP A 12 -2.68 4.25 -18.80
C TRP A 12 -2.50 5.31 -17.72
N ASN A 13 -2.08 6.53 -18.09
CA ASN A 13 -2.02 7.66 -17.18
C ASN A 13 -3.39 7.96 -16.58
N ALA A 14 -4.43 8.08 -17.41
CA ALA A 14 -5.80 8.32 -16.94
C ALA A 14 -6.30 7.19 -16.02
N LYS A 15 -5.98 5.94 -16.36
CA LYS A 15 -6.33 4.77 -15.55
C LYS A 15 -5.62 4.77 -14.20
N PHE A 16 -4.32 5.06 -14.16
CA PHE A 16 -3.56 5.10 -12.91
C PHE A 16 -4.05 6.23 -12.00
N GLN A 17 -4.30 7.42 -12.54
CA GLN A 17 -4.87 8.53 -11.76
C GLN A 17 -6.24 8.16 -11.19
N ARG A 18 -7.10 7.54 -12.00
CA ARG A 18 -8.42 7.09 -11.53
C ARG A 18 -8.35 6.00 -10.48
N ASN A 19 -7.39 5.09 -10.59
CA ASN A 19 -7.17 4.06 -9.57
C ASN A 19 -6.74 4.70 -8.24
N VAL A 20 -5.79 5.65 -8.27
CA VAL A 20 -5.36 6.37 -7.07
C VAL A 20 -6.52 7.12 -6.41
N GLU A 21 -7.34 7.81 -7.20
CA GLU A 21 -8.48 8.55 -6.67
C GLU A 21 -9.51 7.61 -6.03
N ARG A 22 -9.87 6.52 -6.73
CA ARG A 22 -10.78 5.50 -6.21
C ARG A 22 -10.26 4.88 -4.92
N ASP A 23 -8.97 4.58 -4.84
CA ASP A 23 -8.37 3.98 -3.64
C ASP A 23 -8.45 4.93 -2.45
N ARG A 24 -8.29 6.24 -2.67
CA ARG A 24 -8.49 7.27 -1.64
C ARG A 24 -9.93 7.35 -1.19
N GLU A 25 -10.89 7.40 -2.12
CA GLU A 25 -12.33 7.41 -1.82
C GLU A 25 -12.74 6.20 -0.98
N VAL A 26 -12.34 4.99 -1.40
CA VAL A 26 -12.67 3.74 -0.69
C VAL A 26 -12.04 3.72 0.70
N ARG A 27 -10.78 4.16 0.83
CA ARG A 27 -10.11 4.25 2.13
C ARG A 27 -10.85 5.20 3.07
N GLN A 28 -11.26 6.36 2.57
CA GLN A 28 -12.00 7.34 3.37
C GLN A 28 -13.37 6.79 3.79
N MET A 29 -14.12 6.18 2.86
CA MET A 29 -15.41 5.55 3.16
C MET A 29 -15.31 4.48 4.24
N LEU A 30 -14.26 3.65 4.21
CA LEU A 30 -14.02 2.64 5.24
C LEU A 30 -13.73 3.27 6.60
N LEU A 31 -12.89 4.31 6.63
CA LEU A 31 -12.56 5.04 7.86
C LEU A 31 -13.79 5.74 8.46
N ASP A 32 -14.61 6.37 7.62
CA ASP A 32 -15.84 7.05 8.03
C ASP A 32 -16.88 6.07 8.58
N ALA A 33 -16.89 4.83 8.06
CA ALA A 33 -17.69 3.73 8.59
C ALA A 33 -17.10 3.09 9.87
N GLY A 34 -16.00 3.64 10.41
CA GLY A 34 -15.37 3.17 11.65
C GLY A 34 -14.41 2.00 11.46
N TRP A 35 -14.08 1.62 10.23
CA TRP A 35 -13.10 0.57 9.97
C TRP A 35 -11.68 1.11 10.06
N ARG A 36 -10.77 0.26 10.53
CA ARG A 36 -9.33 0.50 10.44
C ARG A 36 -8.83 -0.03 9.08
N VAL A 37 -7.96 0.71 8.41
CA VAL A 37 -7.51 0.39 7.04
C VAL A 37 -6.00 0.20 6.98
N MET A 38 -5.57 -0.98 6.52
CA MET A 38 -4.17 -1.33 6.31
C MET A 38 -3.94 -1.64 4.83
N VAL A 39 -2.99 -0.97 4.19
CA VAL A 39 -2.58 -1.26 2.80
C VAL A 39 -1.32 -2.13 2.82
N VAL A 40 -1.37 -3.29 2.15
CA VAL A 40 -0.22 -4.17 2.00
C VAL A 40 0.18 -4.21 0.53
N TRP A 41 1.31 -3.60 0.20
CA TRP A 41 1.85 -3.55 -1.15
C TRP A 41 2.57 -4.85 -1.50
N GLU A 42 2.35 -5.32 -2.73
CA GLU A 42 3.00 -6.52 -3.29
C GLU A 42 4.54 -6.46 -3.19
N CYS A 43 5.14 -5.26 -3.27
CA CYS A 43 6.59 -5.12 -3.20
C CYS A 43 7.20 -5.59 -1.88
N GLY A 44 6.44 -5.55 -0.78
CA GLY A 44 6.85 -6.07 0.53
C GLY A 44 6.67 -7.58 0.71
N LEU A 45 6.11 -8.29 -0.28
CA LEU A 45 5.76 -9.71 -0.16
C LEU A 45 6.51 -10.60 -1.17
N ARG A 46 7.54 -10.06 -1.83
CA ARG A 46 8.19 -10.69 -3.00
C ARG A 46 8.96 -11.97 -2.73
N ASN A 47 9.36 -12.23 -1.49
CA ASN A 47 10.07 -13.45 -1.10
C ASN A 47 9.64 -13.90 0.31
N ASN A 48 10.00 -15.11 0.70
CA ASN A 48 9.57 -15.69 1.99
C ASN A 48 9.96 -14.79 3.17
N ALA A 49 11.21 -14.31 3.23
CA ALA A 49 11.65 -13.45 4.33
C ALA A 49 10.87 -12.12 4.42
N ALA A 50 10.64 -11.46 3.28
CA ALA A 50 9.85 -10.23 3.21
C ALA A 50 8.38 -10.47 3.57
N ARG A 51 7.80 -11.60 3.13
CA ARG A 51 6.45 -12.00 3.50
C ARG A 51 6.35 -12.25 5.00
N ASP A 52 7.29 -12.97 5.58
CA ASP A 52 7.26 -13.31 7.01
C ASP A 52 7.38 -12.02 7.86
N GLN A 53 8.25 -11.08 7.46
CA GLN A 53 8.31 -9.74 8.06
C GLN A 53 7.00 -8.95 7.89
N GLY A 54 6.35 -9.06 6.73
CA GLY A 54 5.05 -8.43 6.48
C GLY A 54 3.94 -8.99 7.35
N LEU A 55 3.95 -10.31 7.61
CA LEU A 55 3.02 -10.96 8.51
C LEU A 55 3.19 -10.46 9.95
N GLU A 56 4.43 -10.36 10.43
CA GLU A 56 4.72 -9.80 11.76
C GLU A 56 4.24 -8.35 11.86
N PHE A 57 4.58 -7.51 10.88
CA PHE A 57 4.15 -6.11 10.84
C PHE A 57 2.62 -5.98 10.88
N VAL A 58 1.90 -6.75 10.05
CA VAL A 58 0.43 -6.70 10.01
C VAL A 58 -0.16 -7.22 11.32
N ALA A 59 0.41 -8.28 11.91
CA ALA A 59 -0.05 -8.80 13.19
C ALA A 59 0.10 -7.76 14.31
N ASP A 60 1.22 -7.03 14.33
CA ASP A 60 1.46 -5.96 15.29
C ASP A 60 0.53 -4.77 15.05
N TRP A 61 0.30 -4.39 13.79
CA TRP A 61 -0.70 -3.36 13.46
C TRP A 61 -2.12 -3.77 13.89
N ILE A 62 -2.53 -5.02 13.70
CA ILE A 62 -3.84 -5.51 14.13
C ILE A 62 -3.99 -5.38 15.65
N ARG A 63 -2.97 -5.80 16.40
CA ARG A 63 -2.93 -5.71 17.88
C ARG A 63 -2.78 -4.28 18.38
N SER A 64 -2.23 -3.39 17.56
CA SER A 64 -2.15 -1.97 17.87
C SER A 64 -3.53 -1.31 17.85
N GLY A 65 -3.63 -0.10 18.42
CA GLY A 65 -4.80 0.77 18.29
C GLY A 65 -4.79 1.66 17.04
N TRP A 66 -3.81 1.50 16.12
CA TRP A 66 -3.69 2.37 14.95
C TRP A 66 -4.86 2.18 13.99
N THR A 67 -5.40 3.28 13.46
CA THR A 67 -6.55 3.29 12.55
C THR A 67 -6.15 3.14 11.09
N THR A 68 -4.92 3.53 10.75
CA THR A 68 -4.38 3.38 9.39
C THR A 68 -2.97 2.83 9.40
N GLY A 69 -2.55 2.20 8.30
CA GLY A 69 -1.19 1.73 8.12
C GLY A 69 -0.89 1.34 6.67
N GLU A 70 0.39 1.31 6.31
CA GLU A 70 0.87 0.85 5.02
C GLU A 70 2.14 -0.01 5.20
N TYR A 71 2.22 -1.15 4.51
CA TYR A 71 3.37 -2.04 4.51
C TYR A 71 3.78 -2.41 3.07
N PRO A 72 5.08 -2.35 2.71
CA PRO A 72 6.13 -1.72 3.48
C PRO A 72 5.85 -0.21 3.57
N SER A 73 6.10 0.38 4.73
CA SER A 73 5.79 1.80 4.94
C SER A 73 6.61 2.66 3.98
N PRO A 74 5.99 3.51 3.15
CA PRO A 74 6.72 4.39 2.25
C PRO A 74 7.63 5.38 3.02
N THR A 75 7.33 5.64 4.29
CA THR A 75 8.09 6.54 5.17
C THR A 75 9.36 5.90 5.77
N LEU A 76 9.58 4.60 5.58
CA LEU A 76 10.76 3.85 6.07
C LEU A 76 11.78 3.52 4.96
N GLN A 77 11.79 4.27 3.85
CA GLN A 77 12.82 4.18 2.80
C GLN A 77 13.70 5.45 2.71
N SER A 78 14.03 6.05 3.85
CA SER A 78 15.11 7.06 3.91
C SER A 78 15.87 7.01 5.25
N SER A 79 16.59 5.91 5.47
CA SER A 79 17.72 5.85 6.40
C SER A 79 18.54 4.57 6.16
N SER A 80 19.03 4.43 4.94
CA SER A 80 20.18 3.57 4.63
C SER A 80 20.92 4.20 3.45
N GLY A 81 21.47 5.40 3.69
CA GLY A 81 22.62 5.84 2.94
C GLY A 81 23.77 4.90 3.27
N CYS A 82 24.30 4.24 2.24
CA CYS A 82 25.71 3.90 2.22
C CYS A 82 26.45 5.12 1.65
#